data_AF-A0A7S2R3Z3-F1
#
_entry.id   AF-A0A7S2R3Z3-F1
#
_cell.length_a   1.000
_cell.length_b   1.000
_cell.length_c   1.000
_cell.angle_alpha   90.00
_cell.angle_beta   90.00
_cell.angle_gamma   90.00
#
_symmetry.space_group_name_H-M   'P 1'
#
loop_
_entity.id
_entity.type
_entity.pdbx_description
1 polymer ?
#
loop_
_entity_poly.entity_id
_entity_poly.type
_entity_poly.pdbx_seq_one_letter_code
_entity_poly.pdbx_strand_id
1 'polypeptide(L)'
;STALSGVKKLIVVGRKDVTHVNMAGIAVDTEEAHEVRCCSESGGTGWGEKRPNCDVWGRSEVPDCKHAETYDSAKQVCADIGGRLCTKEELEGDCTAGTGCMHDDDHIWSSTALSGV
;
A
#
# COMPACT_ATOMS: atom_id res chain seq x y z
N SER A 1 -9.78 -25.93 15.58
CA SER A 1 -10.53 -24.70 15.29
C SER A 1 -10.35 -24.41 13.82
N THR A 2 -11.45 -24.22 13.11
CA THR A 2 -11.58 -24.27 11.65
C THR A 2 -10.82 -23.12 11.00
N ALA A 3 -9.92 -23.43 10.06
CA ALA A 3 -9.40 -22.43 9.14
C ALA A 3 -10.57 -21.90 8.32
N LEU A 4 -11.05 -20.70 8.64
CA LEU A 4 -11.81 -19.92 7.69
C LEU A 4 -10.84 -19.65 6.55
N SER A 5 -11.17 -20.14 5.35
CA SER A 5 -10.53 -19.64 4.14
C SER A 5 -10.93 -18.17 3.99
N GLY A 6 -10.24 -17.27 4.70
CA GLY A 6 -10.54 -15.85 4.66
C GLY A 6 -10.29 -15.28 3.27
N VAL A 7 -10.91 -14.13 3.02
CA VAL A 7 -10.69 -13.40 1.77
C VAL A 7 -9.21 -13.04 1.71
N LYS A 8 -8.56 -13.30 0.57
CA LYS A 8 -7.15 -12.97 0.40
C LYS A 8 -6.98 -11.69 -0.40
N LYS A 9 -5.97 -10.91 -0.03
CA LYS A 9 -5.54 -9.68 -0.71
C LYS A 9 -4.03 -9.64 -0.85
N LEU A 10 -3.56 -8.73 -1.69
CA LEU A 10 -2.15 -8.64 -2.04
C LEU A 10 -1.45 -7.64 -1.13
N ILE A 11 -0.33 -8.06 -0.55
CA ILE A 11 0.69 -7.15 0.01
C ILE A 11 1.91 -7.10 -0.91
N VAL A 12 2.54 -5.94 -0.99
CA VAL A 12 3.70 -5.67 -1.86
C VAL A 12 4.72 -4.87 -1.06
N VAL A 13 6.00 -5.14 -1.26
CA VAL A 13 7.08 -4.43 -0.56
C VAL A 13 7.08 -2.96 -0.99
N GLY A 14 7.25 -2.05 -0.02
CA GLY A 14 7.12 -0.60 -0.23
C GLY A 14 8.15 0.05 -1.17
N ARG A 15 9.19 -0.66 -1.61
CA ARG A 15 10.23 -0.18 -2.54
C ARG A 15 10.78 -1.32 -3.40
N LYS A 16 11.19 -0.98 -4.63
CA LYS A 16 11.74 -1.89 -5.64
C LYS A 16 13.09 -2.56 -5.31
N ASP A 17 13.94 -1.93 -4.50
CA ASP A 17 15.38 -2.28 -4.39
C ASP A 17 15.75 -3.07 -3.12
N VAL A 18 14.82 -3.83 -2.56
CA VAL A 18 15.16 -4.77 -1.48
C VAL A 18 15.61 -6.07 -2.12
N THR A 19 16.93 -6.29 -2.19
CA THR A 19 17.63 -7.39 -2.90
C THR A 19 17.27 -8.82 -2.47
N HIS A 20 16.22 -9.03 -1.67
CA HIS A 20 15.87 -10.32 -1.07
C HIS A 20 14.37 -10.64 -0.97
N VAL A 21 13.46 -9.86 -1.54
CA VAL A 21 12.02 -10.14 -1.47
C VAL A 21 11.41 -10.26 -2.87
N ASN A 22 10.60 -11.32 -3.03
CA ASN A 22 9.88 -11.58 -4.26
C ASN A 22 8.85 -10.45 -4.49
N MET A 23 9.14 -9.57 -5.44
CA MET A 23 8.25 -8.46 -5.83
C MET A 23 6.90 -8.95 -6.37
N ALA A 24 6.72 -10.25 -6.64
CA ALA A 24 5.46 -10.81 -7.13
C ALA A 24 4.21 -10.47 -6.27
N GLY A 25 4.40 -9.99 -5.04
CA GLY A 25 3.34 -9.71 -4.08
C GLY A 25 2.84 -11.00 -3.44
N ILE A 26 2.37 -10.92 -2.20
CA ILE A 26 2.00 -12.09 -1.40
C ILE A 26 0.50 -12.05 -1.11
N ALA A 27 -0.18 -13.18 -1.33
CA ALA A 27 -1.61 -13.33 -1.04
C ALA A 27 -1.85 -13.71 0.43
N VAL A 28 -2.21 -12.73 1.25
CA VAL A 28 -2.42 -12.85 2.69
C VAL A 28 -3.90 -12.71 3.06
N ASP A 29 -4.28 -13.17 4.25
CA ASP A 29 -5.65 -13.03 4.75
C ASP A 29 -5.99 -11.56 5.05
N THR A 30 -7.20 -11.09 4.74
CA THR A 30 -7.61 -9.70 4.96
C THR A 30 -7.57 -9.26 6.42
N GLU A 31 -7.61 -10.20 7.36
CA GLU A 31 -7.52 -9.94 8.80
C GLU A 31 -6.08 -9.83 9.31
N GLU A 32 -5.07 -10.10 8.47
CA GLU A 32 -3.68 -9.82 8.83
C GLU A 32 -3.43 -8.31 8.93
N ALA A 33 -2.50 -7.90 9.78
CA ALA A 33 -2.13 -6.51 9.97
C ALA A 33 -0.86 -6.20 9.17
N HIS A 34 -0.94 -5.21 8.29
CA HIS A 34 0.16 -4.76 7.43
C HIS A 34 0.17 -3.22 7.33
N GLU A 35 1.26 -2.68 6.82
CA GLU A 35 1.48 -1.25 6.66
C GLU A 35 0.59 -0.64 5.56
N VAL A 36 0.32 0.67 5.67
CA VAL A 36 -0.54 1.39 4.71
C VAL A 36 0.21 2.50 4.01
N ARG A 37 0.03 2.52 2.69
CA ARG A 37 0.28 3.70 1.86
C ARG A 37 -0.90 3.98 0.97
N CYS A 38 -1.16 5.26 0.79
CA CYS A 38 -2.27 5.72 -0.01
C CYS A 38 -1.77 6.40 -1.29
N CYS A 39 -2.53 6.19 -2.35
CA CYS A 39 -2.35 6.79 -3.66
C CYS A 39 -3.58 7.62 -4.02
N SER A 40 -3.36 8.73 -4.71
CA SER A 40 -4.42 9.60 -5.22
C SER A 40 -4.15 10.01 -6.67
N GLU A 41 -5.22 10.14 -7.45
CA GLU A 41 -5.20 10.70 -8.81
C GLU A 41 -5.11 12.22 -8.82
N SER A 42 -5.35 12.87 -7.69
CA SER A 42 -5.31 14.32 -7.55
C SER A 42 -4.50 14.71 -6.32
N GLY A 43 -3.59 15.66 -6.51
CA GLY A 43 -2.95 16.35 -5.39
C GLY A 43 -3.91 17.29 -4.66
N GLY A 44 -3.41 17.99 -3.65
CA GLY A 44 -4.18 18.95 -2.86
C GLY A 44 -3.74 18.98 -1.41
N THR A 45 -4.55 19.60 -0.54
CA THR A 45 -4.28 19.66 0.90
C THR A 45 -4.18 18.24 1.47
N GLY A 46 -3.06 17.94 2.13
CA GLY A 46 -2.78 16.61 2.70
C GLY A 46 -1.96 15.70 1.79
N TRP A 47 -1.85 16.01 0.49
CA TRP A 47 -0.98 15.27 -0.44
C TRP A 47 0.34 16.01 -0.62
N GLY A 48 1.46 15.27 -0.57
CA GLY A 48 2.79 15.83 -0.78
C GLY A 48 3.08 16.16 -2.24
N GLU A 49 4.35 16.34 -2.57
CA GLU A 49 4.76 16.45 -3.97
C GLU A 49 4.59 15.11 -4.69
N LYS A 50 4.16 15.16 -5.94
CA LYS A 50 4.10 13.97 -6.79
C LYS A 50 5.52 13.56 -7.17
N ARG A 51 5.86 12.26 -7.04
CA ARG A 51 7.18 11.77 -7.46
C ARG A 51 7.36 11.86 -8.98
N PRO A 52 8.58 12.11 -9.49
CA PRO A 52 8.86 12.08 -10.92
C PRO A 52 8.48 10.73 -11.54
N ASN A 53 7.94 10.76 -12.76
CA ASN A 53 7.50 9.58 -13.52
C ASN A 53 6.35 8.77 -12.88
N CYS A 54 5.63 9.36 -11.93
CA CYS A 54 4.42 8.77 -11.37
C CYS A 54 3.18 9.57 -11.79
N ASP A 55 2.11 8.85 -12.10
CA ASP A 55 0.82 9.46 -12.42
C ASP A 55 0.04 9.84 -11.14
N VAL A 56 0.34 9.16 -10.03
CA VAL A 56 -0.33 9.30 -8.73
C VAL A 56 0.50 10.06 -7.69
N TRP A 57 -0.18 10.67 -6.73
CA TRP A 57 0.40 11.20 -5.50
C TRP A 57 0.44 10.09 -4.45
N GLY A 58 1.62 9.79 -3.93
CA GLY A 58 1.81 8.79 -2.87
C GLY A 58 2.01 9.41 -1.49
N ARG A 59 1.50 8.75 -0.43
CA ARG A 59 1.72 9.17 0.96
C ARG A 59 1.61 8.01 1.96
N SER A 60 2.55 7.94 2.90
CA SER A 60 2.54 6.98 4.04
C SER A 60 1.99 7.56 5.35
N GLU A 61 2.05 8.89 5.53
CA GLU A 61 1.57 9.57 6.74
C GLU A 61 0.13 10.05 6.53
N VAL A 62 -0.84 9.23 6.87
CA VAL A 62 -2.24 9.37 6.43
C VAL A 62 -3.23 9.09 7.58
N PRO A 63 -3.60 10.11 8.39
CA PRO A 63 -2.86 11.35 8.69
C PRO A 63 -1.64 11.14 9.60
N ASP A 64 -1.45 9.93 10.11
CA ASP A 64 -0.31 9.44 10.89
C ASP A 64 0.22 8.13 10.27
N CYS A 65 1.31 7.58 10.78
CA CYS A 65 1.89 6.34 10.28
C CYS A 65 1.06 5.11 10.68
N LYS A 66 0.45 4.47 9.69
CA LYS A 66 -0.30 3.21 9.89
C LYS A 66 0.61 2.01 9.70
N HIS A 67 1.06 1.45 10.82
CA HIS A 67 1.98 0.31 10.84
C HIS A 67 1.30 -1.06 10.86
N ALA A 68 0.00 -1.12 11.14
CA ALA A 68 -0.69 -2.38 11.36
C ALA A 68 -2.20 -2.20 11.15
N GLU A 69 -2.67 -2.39 9.93
CA GLU A 69 -4.09 -2.30 9.59
C GLU A 69 -4.56 -3.56 8.86
N THR A 70 -5.81 -3.95 9.07
CA THR A 70 -6.48 -4.93 8.20
C THR A 70 -6.75 -4.34 6.83
N TYR A 71 -7.02 -5.15 5.82
CA TYR A 71 -7.24 -4.66 4.46
C TYR A 71 -8.38 -3.63 4.37
N ASP A 72 -9.51 -3.90 5.02
CA ASP A 72 -10.68 -3.02 5.00
C ASP A 72 -10.42 -1.72 5.76
N SER A 73 -9.70 -1.79 6.89
CA SER A 73 -9.28 -0.60 7.64
C SER A 73 -8.32 0.26 6.81
N ALA A 74 -7.29 -0.35 6.21
CA ALA A 74 -6.32 0.33 5.36
C ALA A 74 -6.99 1.02 4.15
N LYS A 75 -7.96 0.34 3.53
CA LYS A 75 -8.77 0.92 2.45
C LYS A 75 -9.56 2.14 2.93
N GLN A 76 -10.17 2.08 4.11
CA GLN A 76 -10.92 3.20 4.66
C GLN A 76 -10.00 4.38 5.00
N VAL A 77 -8.84 4.13 5.62
CA VAL A 77 -7.83 5.16 5.91
C VAL A 77 -7.48 5.96 4.65
N CYS A 78 -7.25 5.27 3.53
CA CYS A 78 -6.95 5.96 2.28
C CYS A 78 -8.15 6.71 1.70
N ALA A 79 -9.36 6.15 1.81
CA ALA A 79 -10.58 6.81 1.35
C ALA A 79 -10.87 8.10 2.13
N ASP A 80 -10.60 8.13 3.44
CA ASP A 80 -10.85 9.29 4.32
C ASP A 80 -10.03 10.53 3.94
N ILE A 81 -8.89 10.34 3.28
CA ILE A 81 -8.04 11.43 2.76
C ILE A 81 -8.24 11.67 1.25
N GLY A 82 -9.30 11.10 0.66
CA GLY A 82 -9.63 11.23 -0.75
C GLY A 82 -8.74 10.42 -1.69
N GLY A 83 -8.08 9.38 -1.18
CA GLY A 83 -7.24 8.46 -1.95
C GLY A 83 -7.79 7.04 -1.98
N ARG A 84 -6.89 6.10 -2.27
CA ARG A 84 -7.10 4.65 -2.25
C ARG A 84 -5.83 3.94 -1.81
N LEU A 85 -5.92 2.64 -1.54
CA LEU A 85 -4.74 1.79 -1.55
C LEU A 85 -4.07 1.85 -2.93
N CYS A 86 -2.74 1.85 -2.93
CA CYS A 86 -1.95 1.87 -4.15
C CYS A 86 -2.03 0.52 -4.89
N THR A 87 -1.87 0.56 -6.20
CA THR A 87 -1.67 -0.66 -7.00
C THR A 87 -0.28 -1.24 -6.74
N LYS A 88 -0.12 -2.53 -7.05
CA LYS A 88 1.18 -3.21 -7.03
C LYS A 88 2.18 -2.43 -7.89
N GLU A 89 1.77 -2.06 -9.08
CA GLU A 89 2.61 -1.35 -10.05
C GLU A 89 3.07 0.03 -9.51
N GLU A 90 2.21 0.74 -8.78
CA GLU A 90 2.58 2.00 -8.12
C GLU A 90 3.57 1.81 -6.97
N LEU A 91 3.42 0.74 -6.18
CA LEU A 91 4.33 0.39 -5.08
C LEU A 91 5.70 -0.04 -5.62
N GLU A 92 5.72 -0.94 -6.61
CA GLU A 92 6.93 -1.40 -7.31
C GLU A 92 7.59 -0.29 -8.13
N GLY A 93 6.83 0.72 -8.56
CA GLY A 93 7.30 1.90 -9.26
C GLY A 93 7.90 2.97 -8.34
N ASP A 94 8.01 2.68 -7.04
CA ASP A 94 8.45 3.62 -5.99
C ASP A 94 7.60 4.90 -5.90
N CYS A 95 6.35 4.90 -6.38
CA CYS A 95 5.53 6.12 -6.42
C CYS A 95 5.12 6.65 -5.05
N THR A 96 5.26 5.82 -4.00
CA THR A 96 4.99 6.20 -2.60
C THR A 96 6.22 6.17 -1.71
N ALA A 97 7.39 5.86 -2.26
CA ALA A 97 8.61 5.67 -1.47
C ALA A 97 9.16 6.98 -0.93
N GLY A 98 9.78 6.92 0.26
CA GLY A 98 10.36 8.09 0.92
C GLY A 98 9.34 9.16 1.33
N THR A 99 8.06 8.81 1.44
CA THR A 99 7.00 9.74 1.88
C THR A 99 6.81 9.77 3.40
N GLY A 100 7.70 9.10 4.16
CA GLY A 100 7.71 9.01 5.62
C GLY A 100 7.50 7.59 6.15
N CYS A 101 7.34 7.47 7.48
CA CYS A 101 6.96 6.25 8.21
C CYS A 101 7.86 5.02 8.12
N MET A 102 8.99 5.08 7.39
CA MET A 102 9.97 4.00 7.24
C MET A 102 9.44 2.70 6.61
N HIS A 103 8.25 2.70 5.99
CA HIS A 103 7.65 1.50 5.40
C HIS A 103 8.26 1.02 4.08
N ASP A 104 9.39 1.60 3.65
CA ASP A 104 9.93 1.32 2.31
C ASP A 104 10.33 -0.16 2.16
N ASP A 105 10.66 -0.82 3.27
CA ASP A 105 11.07 -2.21 3.30
C ASP A 105 9.98 -3.14 3.90
N ASP A 106 8.79 -2.61 4.16
CA ASP A 106 7.67 -3.32 4.80
C ASP A 106 6.65 -3.83 3.76
N HIS A 107 5.73 -4.70 4.21
CA HIS A 107 4.67 -5.23 3.37
C HIS A 107 3.44 -4.33 3.39
N ILE A 108 3.05 -3.83 2.24
CA ILE A 108 2.01 -2.80 2.15
C ILE A 108 0.80 -3.34 1.42
N TRP A 109 -0.38 -3.06 1.97
CA TRP A 109 -1.63 -3.42 1.31
C TRP A 109 -1.76 -2.80 -0.08
N SER A 110 -2.10 -3.63 -1.06
CA SER A 110 -2.33 -3.22 -2.44
C SER A 110 -3.79 -3.35 -2.86
N SER A 111 -4.26 -2.42 -3.69
CA SER A 111 -5.57 -2.53 -4.36
C SER A 111 -5.59 -3.55 -5.50
N THR A 112 -4.42 -4.03 -5.95
CA THR A 112 -4.32 -4.97 -7.07
C THR A 112 -5.01 -6.30 -6.73
N ALA A 113 -5.87 -6.77 -7.65
CA ALA A 113 -6.58 -8.03 -7.48
C ALA A 113 -5.63 -9.22 -7.65
N LEU A 114 -5.93 -10.34 -6.96
CA LEU A 114 -5.14 -11.58 -7.02
C LEU A 114 -5.21 -12.30 -8.38
N SER A 115 -5.95 -11.79 -9.35
CA SER A 115 -6.17 -12.41 -10.67
C SER A 115 -5.10 -12.06 -11.72
N GLY A 116 -3.88 -11.71 -11.29
CA GLY A 116 -2.80 -11.26 -12.17
C GLY A 116 -1.39 -11.61 -11.70
N VAL A 117 -1.23 -12.65 -10.88
CA VAL A 117 0.08 -13.25 -10.54
C VAL A 117 0.33 -14.54 -11.32
#